data_AF-A0AAV6K2F1-F1
#
_entry.id   AF-A0AAV6K2F1-F1
#
_cell.length_a   1.000
_cell.length_b   1.000
_cell.length_c   1.000
_cell.angle_alpha   90.00
_cell.angle_beta   90.00
_cell.angle_gamma   90.00
#
_symmetry.space_group_name_H-M   'P 1'
#
loop_
_entity.id
_entity.type
_entity.pdbx_description
1 polymer ?
#
loop_
_entity_poly.entity_id
_entity_poly.type
_entity_poly.pdbx_seq_one_letter_code
_entity_poly.pdbx_strand_id
1 'polypeptide(L)' 'MFLNEDEVLTMMRALGFTVVVAKRNTLAHLDKVAEMLNPCSVLVGAHGAGLTNGVFLSEGAVMVQVVGLGLGKLLRSAS' A
#
# COMPACT_ATOMS: atom_id res chain seq x y z
N MET A 1 7.83 6.61 2.99
CA MET A 1 8.64 5.43 3.32
C MET A 1 7.78 4.55 4.21
N PHE A 2 7.55 3.31 3.79
CA PHE A 2 6.83 2.34 4.60
C PHE A 2 7.88 1.63 5.47
N LEU A 3 7.92 1.97 6.76
CA LEU A 3 9.05 1.64 7.64
C LEU A 3 9.19 0.13 7.89
N ASN A 4 8.08 -0.60 7.80
CA ASN A 4 7.96 -2.02 8.10
C ASN A 4 7.55 -2.85 6.87
N GLU A 5 7.99 -2.43 5.68
CA GLU A 5 7.62 -3.08 4.43
C GLU A 5 8.02 -4.56 4.42
N ASP A 6 9.26 -4.88 4.79
CA ASP A 6 9.76 -6.24 4.77
C ASP A 6 9.03 -7.18 5.74
N GLU A 7 8.67 -6.71 6.94
CA GLU A 7 7.88 -7.53 7.88
C GLU A 7 6.47 -7.77 7.35
N VAL A 8 5.83 -6.76 6.76
CA VAL A 8 4.49 -6.89 6.16
C VAL A 8 4.51 -7.86 4.97
N LEU A 9 5.51 -7.77 4.09
CA LEU A 9 5.68 -8.68 2.96
C LEU A 9 5.87 -10.12 3.43
N THR A 10 6.69 -10.32 4.47
CA THR A 10 6.96 -11.64 5.05
C THR A 10 5.69 -12.25 5.63
N MET A 11 4.95 -11.48 6.43
CA MET A 11 3.68 -11.93 7.02
C MET A 11 2.65 -12.26 5.95
N MET A 12 2.45 -11.40 4.95
CA MET A 12 1.47 -11.63 3.87
C MET A 12 1.77 -12.91 3.09
N ARG A 13 3.05 -13.15 2.77
CA ARG A 13 3.47 -14.41 2.12
C ARG A 13 3.25 -15.62 3.01
N ALA A 14 3.55 -15.52 4.31
CA ALA A 14 3.33 -16.60 5.28
C ALA A 14 1.83 -16.95 5.44
N LEU A 15 0.94 -15.97 5.26
CA LEU A 15 -0.52 -16.16 5.24
C LEU A 15 -1.05 -16.71 3.90
N GLY A 16 -0.18 -16.97 2.91
CA GLY A 16 -0.55 -17.55 1.63
C GLY A 16 -0.92 -16.55 0.54
N PHE A 17 -0.73 -15.24 0.77
CA PHE A 17 -0.97 -14.24 -0.27
C PHE A 17 0.16 -14.23 -1.31
N THR A 18 -0.22 -14.12 -2.58
CA THR A 18 0.70 -13.70 -3.63
C THR A 18 0.83 -12.18 -3.58
N VAL A 19 2.03 -11.68 -3.28
CA VAL A 19 2.26 -10.26 -3.04
C VAL A 19 3.00 -9.60 -4.20
N VAL A 20 2.40 -8.56 -4.77
CA VAL A 20 3.01 -7.70 -5.79
C VAL A 20 3.33 -6.35 -5.17
N VAL A 21 4.58 -5.89 -5.34
CA VAL A 21 5.04 -4.59 -4.81
C VAL A 21 5.04 -3.55 -5.94
N ALA A 22 4.18 -2.54 -5.81
CA ALA A 22 4.12 -1.44 -6.74
C ALA A 22 5.27 -0.45 -6.50
N LYS A 23 6.25 -0.41 -7.41
CA LYS A 23 7.31 0.60 -7.36
C LYS A 23 6.80 1.95 -7.85
N ARG A 24 7.43 3.05 -7.40
CA ARG A 24 7.07 4.43 -7.81
C ARG A 24 7.01 4.62 -9.33
N ASN A 25 7.90 3.98 -10.07
CA ASN A 25 7.92 4.06 -11.54
C ASN A 25 6.71 3.36 -12.18
N THR A 26 6.24 2.26 -11.59
CA THR A 26 5.01 1.57 -12.03
C THR A 26 3.79 2.44 -11.78
N LEU A 27 3.74 3.11 -10.62
CA LEU A 27 2.64 4.01 -10.25
C LEU A 27 2.55 5.29 -11.11
N ALA A 28 3.57 5.58 -11.92
CA ALA A 28 3.57 6.73 -12.84
C ALA A 28 2.80 6.47 -14.15
N HIS A 29 2.44 5.21 -14.43
CA HIS A 29 1.78 4.78 -15.65
C HIS A 29 0.42 4.15 -15.35
N LEU A 30 -0.67 4.85 -15.69
CA LEU A 30 -2.03 4.47 -15.29
C LEU A 30 -2.47 3.11 -15.85
N ASP A 31 -2.10 2.81 -17.09
CA ASP A 31 -2.32 1.54 -17.78
C ASP A 31 -1.69 0.36 -17.01
N LYS A 32 -0.42 0.52 -16.61
CA LYS A 32 0.32 -0.50 -15.86
C LYS A 32 -0.24 -0.71 -14.46
N VAL A 33 -0.74 0.37 -13.85
CA VAL A 33 -1.39 0.30 -12.55
C VAL A 33 -2.71 -0.46 -12.65
N ALA A 34 -3.52 -0.19 -13.67
CA ALA A 34 -4.80 -0.87 -13.87
C ALA A 34 -4.60 -2.39 -14.10
N GLU A 35 -3.65 -2.76 -14.97
CA GLU A 35 -3.31 -4.16 -15.23
C GLU A 35 -2.83 -4.88 -13.97
N MET A 36 -2.03 -4.21 -13.15
CA MET A 36 -1.51 -4.76 -11.89
C MET A 36 -2.59 -4.90 -10.80
N LEU A 37 -3.55 -3.98 -10.73
CA LEU A 37 -4.58 -3.96 -9.67
C LEU A 37 -5.83 -4.78 -10.01
N ASN A 38 -6.17 -4.95 -11.27
CA ASN A 38 -7.35 -5.71 -11.70
C ASN A 38 -7.43 -7.14 -11.11
N PRO A 39 -6.34 -7.92 -11.03
CA PRO A 39 -6.38 -9.26 -10.42
C PRO A 39 -6.24 -9.25 -8.89
N CYS A 40 -6.01 -8.11 -8.25
CA CYS A 40 -5.76 -8.04 -6.81
C CYS A 40 -7.07 -8.00 -6.02
N SER A 41 -7.19 -8.90 -5.03
CA SER A 41 -8.29 -8.89 -4.06
C SER A 41 -8.03 -7.96 -2.86
N VAL A 42 -6.77 -7.55 -2.64
CA VAL A 42 -6.38 -6.66 -1.54
C VAL A 42 -5.35 -5.63 -2.04
N LEU A 43 -5.53 -4.37 -1.66
CA LEU A 43 -4.53 -3.30 -1.84
C LEU A 43 -4.13 -2.72 -0.48
N VAL A 44 -2.83 -2.76 -0.17
CA VAL A 44 -2.27 -2.17 1.06
C VAL A 44 -1.39 -0.97 0.69
N GLY A 45 -1.61 0.18 1.32
CA GLY A 45 -0.81 1.38 1.05
C GLY A 45 -0.67 2.33 2.24
N ALA A 46 0.46 3.04 2.30
CA ALA A 46 0.71 4.10 3.29
C ALA A 46 -0.06 5.39 2.95
N HIS A 47 -0.39 6.20 3.95
CA HIS A 47 -1.17 7.44 3.80
C HIS A 47 -0.69 8.35 2.65
N GLY A 48 -1.64 8.72 1.78
CA GLY A 48 -1.47 9.69 0.68
C GLY A 48 -0.89 9.14 -0.63
N ALA A 49 -1.41 9.63 -1.75
CA ALA A 49 -1.01 9.44 -3.17
C ALA A 49 -0.96 8.01 -3.75
N GLY A 50 -0.63 6.96 -2.99
CA GLY A 50 -0.53 5.58 -3.48
C GLY A 50 -1.87 4.84 -3.64
N LEU A 51 -2.93 5.34 -3.00
CA LEU A 51 -4.24 4.68 -2.93
C LEU A 51 -5.29 5.27 -3.90
N THR A 52 -4.96 6.34 -4.61
CA THR A 52 -5.85 6.95 -5.62
C THR A 52 -6.24 5.96 -6.73
N ASN A 53 -5.47 4.89 -6.90
CA ASN A 53 -5.67 3.85 -7.89
C ASN A 53 -6.60 2.72 -7.45
N GLY A 54 -7.17 2.76 -6.24
CA GLY A 54 -8.09 1.74 -5.75
C GLY A 54 -9.32 1.52 -6.63
N VAL A 55 -9.65 2.48 -7.52
CA VAL A 55 -10.71 2.35 -8.54
C VAL A 55 -10.49 1.19 -9.52
N PHE A 56 -9.25 0.72 -9.69
CA PHE A 56 -8.93 -0.39 -10.59
C PHE A 56 -9.04 -1.77 -9.95
N LEU A 57 -9.36 -1.84 -8.66
CA LEU A 57 -9.60 -3.10 -7.98
C LEU A 57 -10.89 -3.75 -8.49
N SER A 58 -10.90 -5.08 -8.51
CA SER A 58 -12.09 -5.86 -8.83
C SER A 58 -13.19 -5.65 -7.79
N GLU A 59 -14.44 -5.89 -8.17
CA GLU A 59 -15.57 -5.84 -7.24
C GLU A 59 -15.35 -6.77 -6.05
N GLY A 60 -15.64 -6.28 -4.84
CA GLY A 60 -15.45 -7.02 -3.58
C GLY A 60 -14.02 -7.02 -3.04
N ALA A 61 -13.06 -6.38 -3.72
CA ALA A 61 -11.71 -6.20 -3.20
C ALA A 61 -11.64 -5.26 -1.99
N VAL A 62 -10.65 -5.49 -1.12
CA VAL A 62 -10.45 -4.72 0.12
C VAL A 62 -9.25 -3.78 -0.02
N MET A 63 -9.42 -2.52 0.37
CA MET A 63 -8.33 -1.55 0.45
C MET A 63 -7.97 -1.25 1.91
N VAL A 64 -6.70 -1.40 2.27
CA VAL A 64 -6.16 -1.13 3.60
C VAL A 64 -5.21 0.07 3.54
N GLN A 65 -5.56 1.14 4.25
CA GLN A 65 -4.71 2.32 4.39
C GLN A 65 -3.98 2.31 5.72
N VAL A 66 -2.65 2.32 5.67
CA VAL A 66 -1.79 2.46 6.85
C VAL A 66 -1.44 3.92 7.05
N VAL A 67 -1.94 4.51 8.14
CA VAL A 67 -1.65 5.89 8.52
C VAL A 67 -0.48 5.91 9.51
N GLY A 68 0.64 6.48 9.08
CA GLY A 68 1.77 6.70 9.99
C GLY A 68 1.39 7.69 11.07
N LEU A 69 1.28 7.22 12.33
CA LEU A 69 1.18 8.10 13.49
C LEU A 69 2.52 8.82 13.62
N GLY A 70 2.58 10.07 13.13
CA GLY A 70 3.79 10.86 13.13
C GLY A 70 4.30 11.10 14.55
N LEU A 71 5.22 10.26 15.03
CA LEU A 71 5.97 10.47 16.28
C LEU A 71 6.70 11.84 16.30
N GLY A 72 6.95 12.44 15.14
CA GLY A 72 7.47 13.80 15.01
C GLY A 72 6.55 14.92 15.53
N LYS A 73 5.24 14.69 15.71
CA LYS A 73 4.34 15.64 16.40
C LYS A 73 4.35 15.46 17.91
N LEU A 74 4.63 14.26 18.41
CA LEU A 74 4.71 13.99 19.86
C LEU A 74 6.04 14.48 20.45
N LEU A 75 7.12 14.46 19.66
CA LEU A 75 8.46 14.90 20.09
C LEU A 75 8.67 16.43 20.03
N ARG A 76 7.71 17.21 19.51
CA ARG A 76 7.78 18.69 19.50
C ARG A 76 6.97 19.36 20.62
N SER A 77 6.24 18.60 21.44
CA SER A 77 5.58 19.11 22.65
C SER A 77 6.35 18.79 23.93
N ALA A 78 7.55 18.21 23.81
CA ALA A 78 8.45 17.88 24.91
C ALA A 78 9.85 18.50 24.71
N SER A 79 9.91 19.67 24.08
CA SER A 79 11.13 20.48 23.92
C SER A 79 10.82 21.94 24.22
#